data_AF-A0A931SBL2-F1
#
_entry.id   AF-A0A931SBL2-F1
#
_cell.length_a   1.000
_cell.length_b   1.000
_cell.length_c   1.000
_cell.angle_alpha   90.00
_cell.angle_beta   90.00
_cell.angle_gamma   90.00
#
_symmetry.space_group_name_H-M   'P 1'
#
loop_
_entity.id
_entity.type
_entity.pdbx_description
1 polymer ?
#
loop_
_entity_poly.entity_id
_entity_poly.type
_entity_poly.pdbx_seq_one_letter_code
_entity_poly.pdbx_strand_id
1 'polypeptide(L)' 'KAWVEVEICEGRYREVRRMFEALGYFVERLIRVRLGPLRLGSLPPGQLRALSPRELAALKRAAGV' A
#
# COMPACT_ATOMS: atom_id res chain seq x y z
N LYS A 1 -0.36 -21.66 2.37
CA LYS A 1 0.08 -20.28 2.07
C LYS A 1 -1.16 -19.42 1.88
N ALA A 2 -1.34 -18.37 2.68
CA ALA A 2 -2.51 -17.49 2.61
C ALA A 2 -2.06 -16.05 2.34
N TRP A 3 -2.83 -15.31 1.57
CA TRP A 3 -2.67 -13.87 1.40
C TRP A 3 -3.63 -13.16 2.35
N VAL A 4 -3.16 -12.08 2.96
CA VAL A 4 -3.98 -11.20 3.83
C VAL A 4 -3.90 -9.79 3.27
N GLU A 5 -5.05 -9.16 3.06
CA GLU A 5 -5.13 -7.73 2.75
C GLU A 5 -5.17 -6.96 4.07
N VAL A 6 -4.31 -5.94 4.18
CA VAL A 6 -4.21 -5.09 5.37
C VAL A 6 -4.22 -3.64 4.92
N GLU A 7 -5.10 -2.84 5.53
CA GLU A 7 -5.15 -1.40 5.36
C GLU A 7 -4.76 -0.74 6.69
N ILE A 8 -3.81 0.20 6.64
CA ILE A 8 -3.35 0.99 7.78
C ILE A 8 -3.31 2.47 7.39
N CYS A 9 -3.56 3.34 8.37
CA CYS A 9 -3.50 4.79 8.20
C CYS A 9 -2.20 5.40 8.78
N GLU A 10 -1.37 4.59 9.42
CA GLU A 10 -0.01 4.96 9.87
C GLU A 10 1.06 4.23 9.05
N GLY A 11 2.33 4.51 9.34
CA GLY A 11 3.47 3.99 8.59
C GLY A 11 4.71 3.83 9.45
N ARG A 12 4.57 3.26 10.64
CA ARG A 12 5.70 3.04 11.56
C ARG A 12 6.70 2.05 10.96
N TYR A 13 7.93 2.09 11.47
CA TYR A 13 9.00 1.21 10.99
C TYR A 13 8.61 -0.27 11.08
N ARG A 14 8.52 -0.93 9.91
CA ARG A 14 8.15 -2.35 9.76
C ARG A 14 6.82 -2.73 10.41
N GLU A 15 5.88 -1.79 10.52
CA GLU A 15 4.63 -1.95 11.28
C GLU A 15 3.87 -3.24 10.97
N VAL A 16 3.50 -3.47 9.71
CA VAL A 16 2.79 -4.70 9.29
C VAL A 16 3.55 -5.96 9.69
N ARG A 17 4.88 -6.00 9.49
CA ARG A 17 5.67 -7.18 9.86
C ARG A 17 5.67 -7.42 11.37
N ARG A 18 5.79 -6.35 12.15
CA ARG A 18 5.74 -6.42 13.63
C ARG A 18 4.36 -6.83 14.14
N MET A 19 3.28 -6.38 13.50
CA MET A 19 1.90 -6.79 13.84
C MET A 19 1.72 -8.30 13.70
N PHE A 20 2.16 -8.89 12.58
CA PHE A 20 2.07 -10.34 12.37
C PHE A 20 3.04 -11.13 13.26
N GLU A 21 4.26 -10.61 13.49
CA GLU A 21 5.23 -11.23 14.39
C GLU A 21 4.71 -11.32 15.83
N ALA A 22 4.02 -10.29 16.32
CA ALA A 22 3.37 -10.29 17.63
C ALA A 22 2.30 -11.39 17.77
N LEU A 23 1.75 -11.89 16.67
CA LEU A 23 0.79 -12.99 16.61
C LEU A 23 1.46 -14.36 16.33
N GLY A 24 2.79 -14.41 16.25
CA GLY A 24 3.55 -15.63 15.94
C GLY A 24 3.64 -15.96 14.44
N TYR A 25 3.31 -15.02 13.55
CA TYR A 25 3.36 -15.23 12.10
C TYR A 25 4.55 -14.53 11.45
N PHE A 26 5.23 -15.26 10.56
CA PHE A 26 6.30 -14.71 9.73
C PHE A 26 5.76 -14.24 8.36
N VAL A 27 6.04 -12.98 8.00
CA VAL A 27 5.64 -12.42 6.70
C VAL A 27 6.69 -12.71 5.63
N GLU A 28 6.47 -13.73 4.81
CA GLU A 28 7.37 -14.09 3.71
C GLU A 28 7.42 -13.01 2.61
N ARG A 29 6.27 -12.44 2.24
CA ARG A 29 6.13 -11.46 1.16
C ARG A 29 5.17 -10.36 1.57
N LEU A 30 5.57 -9.11 1.34
CA LEU A 30 4.76 -7.91 1.60
C LEU A 30 4.83 -7.01 0.37
N ILE A 31 3.67 -6.68 -0.20
CA ILE A 31 3.55 -5.80 -1.37
C ILE A 31 2.50 -4.74 -1.05
N ARG A 32 2.85 -3.47 -1.22
CA ARG A 32 1.88 -2.37 -1.13
C ARG A 32 1.14 -2.25 -2.47
N VAL A 33 -0.11 -2.70 -2.50
CA VAL A 33 -0.94 -2.70 -3.72
C VAL A 33 -1.79 -1.44 -3.90
N ARG A 34 -1.92 -0.63 -2.85
CA ARG A 34 -2.69 0.62 -2.84
C ARG A 34 -2.03 1.67 -1.94
N LEU A 35 -2.16 2.94 -2.31
CA LEU A 35 -1.84 4.11 -1.48
C LEU A 35 -2.97 5.12 -1.61
N GLY A 36 -3.78 5.27 -0.56
CA GLY A 36 -4.99 6.09 -0.61
C GLY A 36 -5.87 5.72 -1.80
N PRO A 37 -6.26 6.68 -2.68
CA PRO A 37 -7.09 6.38 -3.84
C PRO A 37 -6.33 5.70 -5.00
N LEU A 38 -4.99 5.61 -4.93
CA LEU A 38 -4.16 5.07 -6.01
C LEU A 38 -3.97 3.55 -5.89
N ARG A 39 -4.20 2.82 -6.98
CA ARG A 39 -3.93 1.38 -7.08
C ARG A 39 -2.68 1.12 -7.92
N LEU A 40 -1.92 0.08 -7.55
CA LEU A 40 -0.76 -0.38 -8.31
C LEU A 40 -1.16 -0.89 -9.72
N GLY A 41 -2.29 -1.60 -9.81
CA GLY A 41 -2.81 -2.12 -11.07
C GLY A 41 -1.83 -3.08 -11.75
N SER A 42 -1.57 -2.84 -13.02
CA SER A 42 -0.68 -3.64 -13.87
C SER A 42 0.74 -3.06 -14.02
N LEU A 43 1.13 -2.10 -13.18
CA LEU A 43 2.46 -1.47 -13.27
C LEU A 43 3.57 -2.49 -12.93
N PRO A 44 4.53 -2.75 -13.83
CA PRO A 44 5.60 -3.71 -13.57
C PRO A 44 6.56 -3.23 -12.47
N PRO A 45 7.26 -4.14 -11.77
CA PRO A 45 8.30 -3.78 -10.82
C PRO A 45 9.37 -2.87 -11.45
N GLY A 46 9.76 -1.82 -10.73
CA GLY A 46 10.78 -0.86 -11.17
C GLY A 46 10.28 0.17 -12.19
N GLN A 47 9.05 0.08 -12.68
CA GLN A 47 8.48 1.04 -13.62
C GLN A 47 7.76 2.19 -12.91
N LEU A 48 7.62 3.30 -13.64
CA LEU A 48 6.94 4.51 -13.20
C LEU A 48 5.91 4.90 -14.27
N ARG A 49 4.83 5.55 -13.84
CA ARG A 49 3.86 6.16 -14.75
C ARG A 49 3.39 7.51 -14.20
N ALA A 50 2.97 8.39 -15.10
CA ALA A 50 2.28 9.60 -14.69
C ALA A 50 0.88 9.26 -14.11
N LEU A 51 0.44 10.07 -13.16
CA LEU A 51 -0.94 10.01 -12.68
C LEU A 51 -1.86 10.65 -13.72
N SER A 52 -3.03 10.05 -13.93
CA SER A 52 -4.09 10.70 -14.71
C SER A 52 -4.63 11.92 -13.95
N PRO A 53 -5.26 12.89 -14.65
CA PRO A 53 -5.88 14.04 -13.99
C PRO A 53 -6.90 13.65 -12.91
N ARG A 54 -7.65 12.55 -13.14
CA ARG A 54 -8.62 12.01 -12.18
C ARG A 54 -7.95 11.48 -10.91
N GLU A 55 -6.86 10.74 -11.06
CA GLU A 55 -6.10 10.20 -9.93
C GLU A 55 -5.44 11.30 -9.12
N LEU A 56 -4.88 12.31 -9.79
CA LEU A 56 -4.31 13.48 -9.14
C LEU A 56 -5.36 14.23 -8.31
N ALA A 57 -6.53 14.49 -8.88
CA ALA A 57 -7.63 15.13 -8.16
C ALA A 57 -8.14 14.30 -6.97
N ALA A 58 -8.21 12.97 -7.13
CA ALA A 58 -8.58 12.09 -6.03
C ALA A 58 -7.54 12.10 -4.90
N LEU A 59 -6.24 12.07 -5.25
CA LEU A 59 -5.15 12.11 -4.29
C LEU A 59 -5.13 13.42 -3.51
N LYS A 60 -5.27 14.56 -4.19
CA LYS A 60 -5.35 15.89 -3.57
C LYS A 60 -6.47 15.97 -2.53
N ARG A 61 -7.69 15.58 -2.93
CA ARG A 61 -8.84 15.51 -2.01
C ARG A 61 -8.58 14.61 -0.79
N ALA A 62 -7.96 13.45 -0.99
CA ALA A 62 -7.65 12.52 0.10
C ALA A 62 -6.56 13.07 1.05
N ALA A 63 -5.63 13.87 0.53
CA ALA A 63 -4.58 14.52 1.31
C ALA A 63 -5.02 15.86 1.95
N GLY A 64 -6.23 16.33 1.66
CA GLY A 64 -6.75 17.60 2.18
C GLY A 64 -6.10 18.85 1.55
N VAL A 65 -5.58 18.74 0.32
CA VAL A 65 -4.94 19.83 -0.44
C VAL A 65 -5.57 20.05 -1.81
#